data_AF-A0A067FZF0-F1
#
_entry.id   AF-A0A067FZF0-F1
#
_cell.length_a   1.000
_cell.length_b   1.000
_cell.length_c   1.000
_cell.angle_alpha   90.00
_cell.angle_beta   90.00
_cell.angle_gamma   90.00
#
_symmetry.space_group_name_H-M   'P 1'
#
loop_
_entity.id
_entity.type
_entity.pdbx_description
1 polymer ?
#
loop_
_entity_poly.entity_id
_entity_poly.type
_entity_poly.pdbx_seq_one_letter_code
_entity_poly.pdbx_strand_id
1 'polypeptide(L)'
;MRSFLRQSRVSINSRSWTERHFLKHNDAGSWIQDSALMLSMSKEVPWYLDDGTGCVFVVGARGATGFALTVGSEVFEESGRSLVHGTLDYLQGLKMLGVKRIGRLLPTGTSLTVVGEAVKDDIGTVRIQRPHKGPFYVSPKTIDELLENLGKWARWYKYASFGLTIFGAFLIAKRVIRCILQRKRRWELRRRVLAAAAVQRSEQDNEGTNGQAENGSDSTQRDRVMPDLCVICLEQEYNAVFFPCGHLCCCLICSSRLTNCPLCRRRIDQVVRTFRH
;
A
#
# COMPACT_ATOMS: atom_id res chain seq x y z
N MET A 1 -1.96 -31.06 21.18
CA MET A 1 -2.72 -30.61 22.36
C MET A 1 -2.48 -29.12 22.54
N ARG A 2 -3.51 -28.27 22.41
CA ARG A 2 -3.42 -26.84 22.73
C ARG A 2 -3.80 -26.70 24.21
N SER A 3 -2.81 -26.63 25.09
CA SER A 3 -3.01 -26.41 26.52
C SER A 3 -3.26 -24.93 26.78
N PHE A 4 -4.50 -24.60 27.13
CA PHE A 4 -4.89 -23.31 27.66
C PHE A 4 -4.51 -23.26 29.13
N LEU A 5 -3.62 -22.35 29.50
CA LEU A 5 -3.28 -22.09 30.89
C LEU A 5 -3.74 -20.69 31.22
N ARG A 6 -4.71 -20.60 32.14
CA ARG A 6 -5.28 -19.34 32.60
C ARG A 6 -4.88 -19.12 34.04
N GLN A 7 -4.22 -17.97 34.24
CA GLN A 7 -4.18 -17.16 35.46
C GLN A 7 -3.38 -17.71 36.63
N SER A 8 -2.30 -17.01 37.00
CA SER A 8 -1.31 -17.56 37.93
C SER A 8 -0.34 -16.57 38.55
N ARG A 9 0.01 -16.80 39.82
CA ARG A 9 0.94 -16.00 40.62
C ARG A 9 2.40 -16.20 40.20
N VAL A 10 3.02 -15.16 39.67
CA VAL A 10 4.41 -15.16 39.18
C VAL A 10 5.41 -14.70 40.25
N SER A 11 6.48 -15.47 40.49
CA SER A 11 7.66 -15.01 41.24
C SER A 11 8.50 -14.02 40.40
N ILE A 12 9.08 -13.04 41.09
CA ILE A 12 9.49 -11.74 40.56
C ILE A 12 10.59 -11.83 39.47
N ASN A 13 10.26 -11.50 38.23
CA ASN A 13 11.26 -11.09 37.23
C ASN A 13 11.54 -9.60 37.42
N SER A 14 12.80 -9.20 37.62
CA SER A 14 13.17 -7.81 37.87
C SER A 14 14.29 -7.30 36.96
N ARG A 15 14.15 -6.04 36.56
CA ARG A 15 15.17 -5.28 35.84
C ARG A 15 15.37 -3.97 36.55
N SER A 16 16.58 -3.72 37.02
CA SER A 16 16.97 -2.44 37.59
C SER A 16 17.96 -1.73 36.68
N TRP A 17 17.85 -0.42 36.60
CA TRP A 17 18.92 0.40 36.06
C TRP A 17 19.03 1.69 36.85
N THR A 18 20.20 2.30 36.75
CA THR A 18 20.58 3.48 37.50
C THR A 18 21.02 4.55 36.51
N GLU A 19 20.31 5.68 36.53
CA GLU A 19 20.58 6.86 35.71
C GLU A 19 21.13 7.97 36.61
N ARG A 20 22.24 8.57 36.20
CA ARG A 20 22.88 9.69 36.89
C ARG A 20 22.43 10.97 36.20
N HIS A 21 21.75 11.86 36.92
CA HIS A 21 21.31 13.15 36.40
C HIS A 21 22.29 14.25 36.80
N PHE A 22 22.67 15.08 35.82
CA PHE A 22 23.60 16.18 36.01
C PHE A 22 23.22 17.37 35.13
N LEU A 23 23.69 18.56 35.48
CA LEU A 23 23.66 19.73 34.63
C LEU A 23 25.03 19.91 33.98
N LYS A 24 25.03 20.27 32.70
CA LYS A 24 26.22 20.59 31.89
C LYS A 24 26.02 21.94 31.22
N HIS A 25 27.09 22.65 30.90
CA HIS A 25 27.00 23.82 30.02
C HIS A 25 26.82 23.41 28.55
N ASN A 26 25.89 24.07 27.86
CA ASN A 26 25.84 24.06 26.41
C ASN A 26 26.89 25.01 25.82
N ASP A 27 27.10 24.97 24.50
CA ASP A 27 28.09 25.81 23.81
C ASP A 27 27.83 27.33 23.98
N ALA A 28 26.62 27.70 24.41
CA ALA A 28 26.21 29.07 24.73
C ALA A 28 26.38 29.44 26.21
N GLY A 29 26.97 28.56 27.04
CA GLY A 29 27.21 28.80 28.47
C GLY A 29 25.98 28.64 29.37
N SER A 30 24.82 28.21 28.84
CA SER A 30 23.61 27.93 29.62
C SER A 30 23.64 26.51 30.22
N TRP A 31 23.06 26.36 31.41
CA TRP A 31 22.91 25.06 32.07
C TRP A 31 21.80 24.23 31.40
N ILE A 32 22.16 23.04 30.93
CA ILE A 32 21.23 22.03 30.39
C ILE A 32 21.26 20.78 31.27
N GLN A 33 20.10 20.18 31.50
CA GLN A 33 19.98 18.92 32.23
C GLN A 33 20.23 17.74 31.29
N ASP A 34 21.09 16.83 31.72
CA ASP A 34 21.47 15.62 31.00
C ASP A 34 21.47 14.41 31.95
N SER A 35 21.50 13.20 31.39
CA SER A 35 21.48 11.96 32.15
C SER A 35 22.35 10.89 31.51
N ALA A 36 23.18 10.23 32.32
CA ALA A 36 24.00 9.11 31.89
C ALA A 36 23.56 7.81 32.58
N LEU A 37 23.37 6.75 31.80
CA LEU A 37 23.07 5.42 32.34
C LEU A 37 24.36 4.83 32.93
N MET A 38 24.36 4.59 34.24
CA MET A 38 25.53 4.09 34.97
C MET A 38 25.64 2.57 34.89
N LEU A 39 24.54 1.88 35.24
CA LEU A 39 24.48 0.43 35.38
C LEU A 39 23.08 -0.04 35.02
N SER A 40 22.98 -1.11 34.23
CA SER A 40 21.74 -1.86 34.03
C SER A 40 21.97 -3.30 34.44
N MET A 41 21.17 -3.78 35.39
CA MET A 41 21.16 -5.16 35.84
C MET A 41 19.81 -5.79 35.56
N SER A 42 19.82 -6.96 34.94
CA SER A 42 18.62 -7.78 34.76
C SER A 42 18.84 -9.10 35.47
N LYS A 43 17.97 -9.44 36.42
CA LYS A 43 17.97 -10.74 37.08
C LYS A 43 16.67 -11.45 36.74
N GLU A 44 16.77 -12.43 35.86
CA GLU A 44 15.66 -13.34 35.59
C GLU A 44 15.67 -14.40 36.68
N VAL A 45 14.73 -14.29 37.62
CA VAL A 45 14.50 -15.31 38.65
C VAL A 45 13.56 -16.35 38.06
N PRO A 46 13.77 -17.66 38.29
CA PRO A 46 12.83 -18.68 37.86
C PRO A 46 11.42 -18.38 38.36
N TRP A 47 10.45 -18.49 37.46
CA TRP A 47 9.05 -18.22 37.76
C TRP A 47 8.16 -19.17 36.98
N TYR A 48 6.93 -19.33 37.48
CA TYR A 48 5.97 -20.29 36.97
C TYR A 48 4.59 -19.65 36.80
N LEU A 49 3.80 -20.28 35.94
CA LEU A 49 2.37 -20.19 35.91
C LEU A 49 1.81 -21.36 36.75
N ASP A 50 0.64 -21.18 37.30
CA ASP A 50 -0.12 -21.97 38.27
C ASP A 50 -1.60 -21.63 38.08
N ASP A 51 -2.33 -22.52 37.41
CA ASP A 51 -3.77 -22.39 37.16
C ASP A 51 -4.64 -23.05 38.24
N GLY A 52 -4.04 -23.46 39.36
CA GLY A 52 -4.66 -24.24 40.42
C GLY A 52 -4.61 -25.75 40.21
N THR A 53 -4.23 -26.24 39.02
CA THR A 53 -4.07 -27.68 38.74
C THR A 53 -2.61 -28.12 38.72
N GLY A 54 -1.69 -27.20 38.46
CA GLY A 54 -0.25 -27.47 38.54
C GLY A 54 0.59 -26.27 38.14
N CYS A 55 1.89 -26.37 38.41
CA CYS A 55 2.86 -25.32 38.10
C CYS A 55 3.60 -25.61 36.78
N VAL A 56 3.74 -24.59 35.94
CA VAL A 56 4.44 -24.63 34.65
C VAL A 56 5.49 -23.52 34.62
N PHE A 57 6.76 -23.90 34.53
CA PHE A 57 7.86 -22.92 34.51
C PHE A 57 8.00 -22.27 33.14
N VAL A 58 8.34 -20.98 33.10
CA VAL A 58 8.53 -20.25 31.84
C VAL A 58 9.99 -19.85 31.71
N VAL A 59 10.62 -20.23 30.60
CA VAL A 59 12.06 -19.98 30.35
C VAL A 59 12.24 -19.03 29.18
N GLY A 60 13.06 -18.00 29.36
CA GLY A 60 13.45 -17.06 28.31
C GLY A 60 12.37 -16.02 27.98
N ALA A 61 11.48 -15.73 28.93
CA ALA A 61 10.36 -14.81 28.74
C ALA A 61 10.79 -13.40 28.33
N ARG A 62 12.00 -12.98 28.72
CA ARG A 62 12.56 -11.68 28.35
C ARG A 62 12.66 -11.47 26.84
N GLY A 63 12.89 -12.53 26.08
CA GLY A 63 12.95 -12.48 24.62
C GLY A 63 11.60 -12.73 23.94
N ALA A 64 10.52 -12.87 24.70
CA ALA A 64 9.21 -13.15 24.13
C ALA A 64 8.56 -11.87 23.57
N THR A 65 7.84 -12.03 22.47
CA THR A 65 7.05 -10.96 21.88
C THR A 65 5.89 -10.62 22.81
N GLY A 66 5.73 -9.33 23.12
CA GLY A 66 4.67 -8.84 24.00
C GLY A 66 5.01 -8.84 25.49
N PHE A 67 6.22 -9.26 25.88
CA PHE A 67 6.62 -9.26 27.28
C PHE A 67 7.03 -7.85 27.71
N ALA A 68 6.34 -7.32 28.71
CA ALA A 68 6.64 -6.02 29.29
C ALA A 68 6.63 -6.12 30.83
N LEU A 69 7.70 -5.64 31.45
CA LEU A 69 7.76 -5.45 32.89
C LEU A 69 7.14 -4.09 33.24
N THR A 70 6.25 -4.08 34.23
CA THR A 70 5.71 -2.86 34.83
C THR A 70 6.76 -2.16 35.70
N VAL A 71 6.69 -0.84 35.79
CA VAL A 71 7.53 -0.06 36.73
C VAL A 71 7.00 -0.29 38.13
N GLY A 72 7.82 -0.85 39.01
CA GLY A 72 7.42 -1.17 40.39
C GLY A 72 8.11 -0.34 41.46
N SER A 73 9.25 0.29 41.15
CA SER A 73 9.85 1.31 42.00
C SER A 73 10.63 2.32 41.17
N GLU A 74 10.43 3.60 41.49
CA GLU A 74 11.31 4.68 41.05
C GLU A 74 11.77 5.41 42.32
N VAL A 75 13.06 5.35 42.60
CA VAL A 75 13.67 6.05 43.74
C VAL A 75 14.67 7.04 43.18
N PHE A 76 14.45 8.33 43.45
CA PHE A 76 15.40 9.37 43.13
C PHE A 76 16.17 9.73 44.40
N GLU A 77 17.46 9.41 44.42
CA GLU A 77 18.37 9.82 45.48
C GLU A 77 18.99 11.16 45.08
N GLU A 78 18.54 12.25 45.69
CA GLU A 78 19.16 13.56 45.53
C GLU A 78 20.61 13.52 46.01
N SER A 79 21.51 14.17 45.27
CA SER A 79 22.88 14.34 45.75
C SER A 79 22.84 15.24 46.98
N GLY A 80 22.98 14.65 48.17
CA GLY A 80 23.05 15.39 49.42
C GLY A 80 24.10 16.49 49.34
N ARG A 81 23.77 17.68 49.85
CA ARG A 81 24.67 18.85 49.90
C ARG A 81 25.86 18.57 50.84
N SER A 82 26.78 17.69 50.46
CA SER A 82 28.06 17.62 51.15
C SER A 82 28.88 18.82 50.69
N LEU A 83 29.12 19.75 51.62
CA LEU A 83 29.84 21.01 51.38
C LEU A 83 31.24 20.81 50.77
N VAL A 84 31.79 19.59 50.82
CA VAL A 84 33.13 19.24 50.34
C VAL A 84 33.13 18.75 48.88
N HIS A 85 32.03 18.18 48.35
CA HIS A 85 31.93 17.80 46.92
C HIS A 85 31.33 18.90 46.04
N GLY A 86 30.53 19.81 46.60
CA GLY A 86 29.83 20.85 45.83
C GLY A 86 30.75 21.86 45.13
N THR A 87 31.97 22.06 45.60
CA THR A 87 32.94 23.01 45.03
C THR A 87 33.81 22.41 43.93
N LEU A 88 34.08 21.10 43.96
CA LEU A 88 34.87 20.40 42.93
C LEU A 88 34.06 20.22 41.63
N ASP A 89 32.79 19.86 41.76
CA ASP A 89 31.85 19.65 40.65
C ASP A 89 31.60 20.97 39.87
N TYR A 90 31.53 22.11 40.57
CA TYR A 90 31.39 23.43 39.95
C TYR A 90 32.60 23.82 39.10
N LEU A 91 33.81 23.44 39.52
CA LEU A 91 35.06 23.68 38.77
C LEU A 91 35.20 22.78 37.53
N GLN A 92 34.51 21.63 37.49
CA GLN A 92 34.50 20.73 36.34
C GLN A 92 33.36 21.01 35.34
N GLY A 93 32.52 22.03 35.58
CA GLY A 93 31.40 22.40 34.69
C GLY A 93 30.24 21.39 34.67
N LEU A 94 30.19 20.50 35.67
CA LEU A 94 29.17 19.46 35.81
C LEU A 94 28.54 19.56 37.20
N LYS A 95 27.26 19.90 37.28
CA LYS A 95 26.54 19.95 38.57
C LYS A 95 25.68 18.72 38.76
N MET A 96 26.04 17.88 39.72
CA MET A 96 25.31 16.67 40.06
C MET A 96 23.94 16.96 40.68
N LEU A 97 22.87 16.41 40.11
CA LEU A 97 21.50 16.55 40.64
C LEU A 97 21.13 15.36 41.54
N GLY A 98 21.48 14.15 41.11
CA GLY A 98 21.15 12.94 41.86
C GLY A 98 21.21 11.69 40.99
N VAL A 99 20.80 10.58 41.59
CA VAL A 99 20.78 9.26 40.97
C VAL A 99 19.35 8.73 40.98
N LYS A 100 18.79 8.47 39.79
CA LYS A 100 17.49 7.83 39.62
C LYS A 100 17.69 6.32 39.50
N ARG A 101 17.17 5.56 40.46
CA ARG A 101 17.11 4.10 40.43
C ARG A 101 15.71 3.66 40.00
N ILE A 102 15.60 2.99 38.87
CA ILE A 102 14.32 2.46 38.38
C ILE A 102 14.36 0.95 38.44
N GLY A 103 13.41 0.37 39.19
CA GLY A 103 13.14 -1.05 39.27
C GLY A 103 11.86 -1.39 38.52
N ARG A 104 11.96 -2.19 37.46
CA ARG A 104 10.82 -2.85 36.83
C ARG A 104 10.69 -4.26 37.37
N LEU A 105 9.47 -4.66 37.66
CA LEU A 105 9.13 -5.96 38.22
C LEU A 105 7.77 -6.41 37.71
N LEU A 106 7.64 -7.72 37.52
CA LEU A 106 6.37 -8.36 37.24
C LEU A 106 5.71 -8.75 38.58
N PRO A 107 4.55 -8.14 38.93
CA PRO A 107 3.91 -8.41 40.21
C PRO A 107 3.41 -9.85 40.33
N THR A 108 3.44 -10.38 41.54
CA THR A 108 2.79 -11.65 41.86
C THR A 108 1.28 -11.52 41.65
N GLY A 109 0.70 -12.42 40.86
CA GLY A 109 -0.75 -12.45 40.59
C GLY A 109 -1.17 -11.80 39.28
N THR A 110 -0.24 -11.27 38.49
CA THR A 110 -0.53 -10.79 37.14
C THR A 110 -0.94 -11.95 36.24
N SER A 111 -2.12 -11.86 35.61
CA SER A 111 -2.54 -12.82 34.60
C SER A 111 -1.72 -12.62 33.33
N LEU A 112 -0.97 -13.64 32.93
CA LEU A 112 -0.21 -13.66 31.69
C LEU A 112 -0.62 -14.85 30.84
N THR A 113 -0.65 -14.63 29.54
CA THR A 113 -0.76 -15.65 28.52
C THR A 113 0.64 -15.94 27.99
N VAL A 114 1.03 -17.22 28.00
CA VAL A 114 2.30 -17.68 27.46
C VAL A 114 2.05 -18.70 26.35
N VAL A 115 2.64 -18.46 25.19
CA VAL A 115 2.56 -19.34 24.02
C VAL A 115 3.97 -19.69 23.58
N GLY A 116 4.34 -20.96 23.70
CA GLY A 116 5.65 -21.49 23.36
C GLY A 116 5.64 -23.01 23.23
N GLU A 117 6.83 -23.60 23.16
CA GLU A 117 7.02 -25.05 23.14
C GLU A 117 6.99 -25.59 24.57
N ALA A 118 6.07 -26.53 24.84
CA ALA A 118 6.00 -27.21 26.12
C ALA A 118 6.94 -28.42 26.11
N VAL A 119 7.90 -28.43 27.02
CA VAL A 119 8.85 -29.52 27.24
C VAL A 119 8.63 -30.07 28.65
N LYS A 120 8.64 -31.39 28.77
CA LYS A 120 8.57 -32.07 30.06
C LYS A 120 9.97 -32.59 30.37
N ASP A 121 10.50 -32.22 31.53
CA ASP A 121 11.79 -32.74 32.00
C ASP A 121 11.64 -34.16 32.54
N ASP A 122 12.76 -34.87 32.76
CA ASP A 122 12.78 -36.26 33.24
C ASP A 122 12.13 -36.44 34.62
N ILE A 123 12.11 -35.37 35.41
CA ILE A 123 11.48 -35.27 36.74
C ILE A 123 9.95 -35.12 36.63
N GLY A 124 9.44 -34.89 35.42
CA GLY A 124 8.02 -34.72 35.14
C GLY A 124 7.51 -33.28 35.23
N THR A 125 8.38 -32.33 35.54
CA THR A 125 8.06 -30.89 35.53
C THR A 125 7.84 -30.39 34.11
N VAL A 126 6.78 -29.63 33.90
CA VAL A 126 6.47 -29.01 32.60
C VAL A 126 7.06 -27.60 32.56
N ARG A 127 7.79 -27.29 31.50
CA ARG A 127 8.29 -25.94 31.21
C ARG A 127 7.91 -25.50 29.81
N ILE A 128 7.63 -24.22 29.67
CA ILE A 128 7.41 -23.57 28.38
C ILE A 128 8.68 -22.80 28.01
N GLN A 129 9.20 -23.09 26.82
CA GLN A 129 10.40 -22.46 26.28
C GLN A 129 10.14 -21.89 24.89
N ARG A 130 11.09 -21.09 24.40
CA ARG A 130 11.06 -20.59 23.03
C ARG A 130 11.11 -21.79 22.05
N PRO A 131 10.17 -21.90 21.10
CA PRO A 131 10.18 -22.97 20.13
C PRO A 131 11.37 -22.86 19.17
N HIS A 132 11.85 -23.99 18.66
CA HIS A 132 12.90 -24.02 17.63
C HIS A 132 12.50 -23.28 16.35
N LYS A 133 11.21 -23.28 16.01
CA LYS A 133 10.63 -22.56 14.87
C LYS A 133 9.34 -21.89 15.29
N GLY A 134 9.23 -20.60 15.02
CA GLY A 134 8.02 -19.83 15.24
C GLY A 134 8.12 -18.81 16.39
N PRO A 135 7.07 -18.00 16.57
CA PRO A 135 7.07 -16.93 17.55
C PRO A 135 6.84 -17.44 18.97
N PHE A 136 7.51 -16.80 19.93
CA PHE A 136 7.32 -17.00 21.37
C PHE A 136 6.61 -15.79 21.94
N TYR A 137 5.47 -15.98 22.59
CA TYR A 137 4.67 -14.88 23.14
C TYR A 137 4.53 -15.01 24.64
N VAL A 138 4.70 -13.89 25.34
CA VAL A 138 4.34 -13.74 26.75
C VAL A 138 3.65 -12.39 26.84
N SER A 139 2.35 -12.34 27.07
CA SER A 139 1.58 -11.10 27.04
C SER A 139 0.47 -11.10 28.10
N PRO A 140 0.11 -9.94 28.67
CA PRO A 140 -1.06 -9.84 29.55
C PRO A 140 -2.40 -10.00 28.82
N LYS A 141 -2.41 -9.96 27.48
CA LYS A 141 -3.62 -10.16 26.67
C LYS A 141 -4.04 -11.63 26.63
N THR A 142 -5.35 -11.88 26.52
CA THR A 142 -5.85 -13.25 26.35
C THR A 142 -5.55 -13.77 24.93
N ILE A 143 -5.45 -15.10 24.79
CA ILE A 143 -5.31 -15.75 23.48
C ILE A 143 -6.47 -15.36 22.56
N ASP A 144 -7.67 -15.25 23.12
CA ASP A 144 -8.88 -14.90 22.39
C ASP A 144 -8.80 -13.48 21.81
N GLU A 145 -8.30 -12.50 22.59
CA GLU A 145 -8.10 -11.12 22.11
C GLU A 145 -7.05 -11.04 20.99
N LEU A 146 -5.99 -11.88 21.07
CA LEU A 146 -4.98 -11.98 20.02
C LEU A 146 -5.56 -12.58 18.73
N LEU A 147 -6.39 -13.63 18.86
CA LEU A 147 -7.04 -14.30 17.73
C LEU A 147 -8.16 -13.46 17.11
N GLU A 148 -8.92 -12.69 17.89
CA GLU A 148 -10.02 -11.88 17.40
C GLU A 148 -9.52 -10.85 16.37
N ASN A 149 -8.35 -10.25 16.63
CA ASN A 149 -7.72 -9.32 15.70
C ASN A 149 -7.35 -10.01 14.39
N LEU A 150 -6.74 -11.18 14.43
CA LEU A 150 -6.40 -11.95 13.22
C LEU A 150 -7.66 -12.33 12.41
N GLY A 151 -8.75 -12.69 13.10
CA GLY A 151 -10.03 -13.01 12.47
C GLY A 151 -10.70 -11.79 11.80
N LYS A 152 -10.53 -10.58 12.35
CA LYS A 152 -10.99 -9.33 11.72
C LYS A 152 -10.20 -9.04 10.44
N TRP A 153 -8.87 -9.14 10.48
CA TRP A 153 -8.03 -8.98 9.29
C TRP A 153 -8.38 -9.98 8.20
N ALA A 154 -8.55 -11.26 8.53
CA ALA A 154 -8.92 -12.29 7.57
C ALA A 154 -10.28 -12.01 6.91
N ARG A 155 -11.28 -11.55 7.66
CA ARG A 155 -12.57 -11.12 7.09
C ARG A 155 -12.41 -9.92 6.18
N TRP A 156 -11.65 -8.91 6.60
CA TRP A 156 -11.38 -7.72 5.79
C TRP A 156 -10.72 -8.08 4.44
N TYR A 157 -9.71 -8.94 4.46
CA TYR A 157 -9.04 -9.42 3.23
C TYR A 157 -9.99 -10.19 2.31
N LYS A 158 -10.92 -10.99 2.86
CA LYS A 158 -11.96 -11.66 2.05
C LYS A 158 -12.83 -10.62 1.33
N TYR A 159 -13.33 -9.61 2.04
CA TYR A 159 -14.15 -8.56 1.43
C TYR A 159 -13.39 -7.72 0.40
N ALA A 160 -12.13 -7.37 0.69
CA ALA A 160 -11.28 -6.66 -0.26
C ALA A 160 -11.06 -7.48 -1.55
N SER A 161 -10.84 -8.78 -1.43
CA SER A 161 -10.72 -9.69 -2.57
C SER A 161 -12.00 -9.70 -3.41
N PHE A 162 -13.17 -9.85 -2.78
CA PHE A 162 -14.46 -9.79 -3.49
C PHE A 162 -14.65 -8.44 -4.20
N GLY A 163 -14.35 -7.32 -3.54
CA GLY A 163 -14.45 -5.98 -4.13
C GLY A 163 -13.59 -5.83 -5.38
N LEU A 164 -12.32 -6.27 -5.32
CA LEU A 164 -11.42 -6.20 -6.47
C LEU A 164 -11.88 -7.08 -7.64
N THR A 165 -12.44 -8.27 -7.37
CA THR A 165 -12.97 -9.14 -8.44
C THR A 165 -14.18 -8.53 -9.14
N ILE A 166 -15.11 -7.93 -8.39
CA ILE A 166 -16.30 -7.26 -8.96
C ILE A 166 -15.87 -6.05 -9.80
N PHE A 167 -14.95 -5.25 -9.27
CA PHE A 167 -14.43 -4.09 -9.99
C PHE A 167 -13.70 -4.48 -11.28
N GLY A 168 -12.86 -5.51 -11.22
CA GLY A 168 -12.18 -6.07 -12.40
C GLY A 168 -13.16 -6.57 -13.46
N ALA A 169 -14.18 -7.34 -13.04
CA ALA A 169 -15.22 -7.83 -13.94
C ALA A 169 -16.02 -6.67 -14.59
N PHE A 170 -16.34 -5.64 -13.83
CA PHE A 170 -17.02 -4.45 -14.34
C PHE A 170 -16.19 -3.71 -15.41
N LEU A 171 -14.89 -3.53 -15.19
CA LEU A 171 -14.01 -2.89 -16.18
C LEU A 171 -13.91 -3.69 -17.48
N ILE A 172 -13.79 -5.02 -17.39
CA ILE A 172 -13.77 -5.92 -18.54
C ILE A 172 -15.10 -5.83 -19.28
N ALA A 173 -16.23 -5.96 -18.57
CA ALA A 173 -17.56 -5.85 -19.15
C ALA A 173 -17.76 -4.51 -19.86
N LYS A 174 -17.34 -3.39 -19.25
CA LYS A 174 -17.43 -2.06 -19.88
C LYS A 174 -16.63 -1.96 -21.18
N ARG A 175 -15.44 -2.55 -21.24
CA ARG A 175 -14.63 -2.66 -22.48
C ARG A 175 -15.32 -3.51 -23.53
N VAL A 176 -15.85 -4.67 -23.13
CA VAL A 176 -16.55 -5.61 -24.03
C VAL A 176 -17.80 -4.95 -24.61
N ILE A 177 -18.63 -4.32 -23.77
CA ILE A 177 -19.84 -3.59 -24.21
C ILE A 177 -19.47 -2.50 -25.22
N ARG A 178 -18.43 -1.70 -24.94
CA ARG A 178 -17.97 -0.68 -25.89
C ARG A 178 -17.56 -1.27 -27.24
N CYS A 179 -16.80 -2.38 -27.23
CA CYS A 179 -16.43 -3.10 -28.45
C CYS A 179 -17.65 -3.63 -29.21
N ILE A 180 -18.63 -4.21 -28.51
CA ILE A 180 -19.85 -4.74 -29.11
C ILE A 180 -20.67 -3.62 -29.72
N LEU A 181 -20.87 -2.50 -29.02
CA LEU A 181 -21.60 -1.33 -29.53
C LEU A 181 -20.89 -0.73 -30.76
N GLN A 182 -19.57 -0.60 -30.74
CA GLN A 182 -18.78 -0.14 -31.90
C GLN A 182 -18.88 -1.12 -33.08
N ARG A 183 -18.88 -2.43 -32.81
CA ARG A 183 -19.08 -3.44 -33.84
C ARG A 183 -20.50 -3.30 -34.41
N LYS A 184 -21.55 -3.26 -33.59
CA LYS A 184 -22.93 -3.12 -34.04
C LYS A 184 -23.14 -1.88 -34.93
N ARG A 185 -22.62 -0.71 -34.53
CA ARG A 185 -22.67 0.52 -35.35
C ARG A 185 -22.01 0.35 -36.72
N ARG A 186 -20.83 -0.27 -36.78
CA ARG A 186 -20.14 -0.56 -38.06
C ARG A 186 -20.93 -1.52 -38.94
N TRP A 187 -21.57 -2.52 -38.34
CA TRP A 187 -22.42 -3.47 -39.06
C TRP A 187 -23.67 -2.79 -39.63
N GLU A 188 -24.33 -1.93 -38.84
CA GLU A 188 -25.48 -1.15 -39.28
C GLU A 188 -25.11 -0.17 -40.41
N LEU A 189 -23.99 0.54 -40.29
CA LEU A 189 -23.52 1.47 -41.33
C LEU A 189 -23.19 0.73 -42.63
N ARG A 190 -22.45 -0.38 -42.58
CA ARG A 190 -22.16 -1.21 -43.76
C ARG A 190 -23.44 -1.72 -44.42
N ARG A 191 -24.43 -2.15 -43.63
CA ARG A 191 -25.72 -2.61 -44.14
C ARG A 191 -26.49 -1.49 -44.85
N ARG A 192 -26.48 -0.27 -44.30
CA ARG A 192 -27.09 0.92 -44.92
C ARG A 192 -26.38 1.33 -46.22
N VAL A 193 -25.04 1.32 -46.22
CA VAL A 193 -24.25 1.64 -47.42
C VAL A 193 -24.47 0.61 -48.54
N LEU A 194 -24.50 -0.69 -48.22
CA LEU A 194 -24.79 -1.74 -49.21
C LEU A 194 -26.22 -1.61 -49.78
N ALA A 195 -27.20 -1.27 -48.95
CA ALA A 195 -28.57 -1.02 -49.41
C ALA A 195 -28.64 0.22 -50.33
N ALA A 196 -27.98 1.33 -49.96
CA ALA A 196 -27.92 2.52 -50.80
C ALA A 196 -27.17 2.27 -52.13
N ALA A 197 -26.08 1.50 -52.10
CA ALA A 197 -25.35 1.11 -53.30
C ALA A 197 -26.15 0.18 -54.24
N ALA A 198 -27.08 -0.62 -53.68
CA ALA A 198 -27.99 -1.43 -54.48
C ALA A 198 -29.04 -0.58 -55.21
N VAL A 199 -29.56 0.48 -54.57
CA VAL A 199 -30.52 1.42 -55.20
C VAL A 199 -29.88 2.19 -56.36
N GLN A 200 -28.64 2.65 -56.21
CA GLN A 200 -27.92 3.35 -57.30
C GLN A 200 -27.71 2.49 -58.55
N ARG A 201 -27.55 1.16 -58.40
CA ARG A 201 -27.43 0.24 -59.54
C ARG A 201 -28.74 0.12 -60.32
N SER A 202 -29.89 0.09 -59.64
CA SER A 202 -31.19 0.08 -60.32
C SER A 202 -31.52 1.38 -61.04
N GLU A 203 -31.01 2.53 -60.57
CA GLU A 203 -31.18 3.82 -61.26
C GLU A 203 -30.30 3.91 -62.52
N GLN A 204 -29.06 3.40 -62.48
CA GLN A 204 -28.18 3.35 -63.67
C GLN A 204 -28.70 2.42 -64.77
N ASP A 205 -29.33 1.30 -64.42
CA ASP A 205 -29.94 0.40 -65.41
C ASP A 205 -31.18 1.02 -66.08
N ASN A 206 -31.82 2.03 -65.45
CA ASN A 206 -32.98 2.73 -65.98
C ASN A 206 -32.62 3.93 -66.90
N GLU A 207 -31.43 4.53 -66.73
CA GLU A 207 -30.94 5.65 -67.56
C GLU A 207 -30.20 5.19 -68.86
N GLY A 208 -30.04 3.88 -69.09
CA GLY A 208 -29.33 3.33 -70.25
C GLY A 208 -30.10 3.33 -71.59
N THR A 209 -31.27 3.97 -71.68
CA THR A 209 -32.16 3.89 -72.85
C THR A 209 -32.66 5.25 -73.36
N ASN A 210 -31.80 6.27 -73.52
CA ASN A 210 -32.05 7.39 -74.45
C ASN A 210 -30.80 8.31 -74.65
N GLY A 211 -30.24 8.38 -75.86
CA GLY A 211 -29.40 9.50 -76.32
C GLY A 211 -30.28 10.59 -77.00
N GLN A 212 -29.92 11.86 -77.19
CA GLN A 212 -28.62 12.48 -77.53
C GLN A 212 -28.78 14.04 -77.61
N ALA A 213 -27.69 14.80 -77.34
CA ALA A 213 -27.39 16.23 -77.70
C ALA A 213 -28.15 17.37 -76.94
N GLU A 214 -27.62 18.55 -76.53
CA GLU A 214 -26.51 19.43 -76.95
C GLU A 214 -25.95 20.32 -75.78
N ASN A 215 -24.66 20.71 -75.89
CA ASN A 215 -23.89 21.89 -75.38
C ASN A 215 -24.19 22.68 -74.08
N GLY A 216 -23.12 22.94 -73.31
CA GLY A 216 -22.88 24.25 -72.66
C GLY A 216 -22.40 24.25 -71.19
N SER A 217 -21.09 24.31 -70.99
CA SER A 217 -20.33 24.88 -69.85
C SER A 217 -20.99 24.95 -68.44
N ASP A 218 -20.45 24.22 -67.46
CA ASP A 218 -19.70 24.77 -66.31
C ASP A 218 -19.16 23.61 -65.44
N SER A 219 -17.99 23.88 -64.90
CA SER A 219 -17.24 23.09 -63.94
C SER A 219 -17.98 22.84 -62.62
N THR A 220 -17.61 21.73 -61.96
CA THR A 220 -17.82 21.41 -60.53
C THR A 220 -19.20 20.93 -60.05
N GLN A 221 -19.31 19.60 -59.89
CA GLN A 221 -19.72 18.88 -58.66
C GLN A 221 -20.48 17.59 -59.02
N ARG A 222 -19.71 16.54 -59.34
CA ARG A 222 -20.14 15.19 -58.96
C ARG A 222 -19.93 15.07 -57.46
N ASP A 223 -20.87 15.60 -56.69
CA ASP A 223 -20.90 15.47 -55.24
C ASP A 223 -21.26 14.01 -54.87
N ARG A 224 -20.28 13.13 -55.06
CA ARG A 224 -20.20 11.91 -54.26
C ARG A 224 -19.90 12.43 -52.86
N VAL A 225 -20.92 12.56 -52.02
CA VAL A 225 -20.84 12.87 -50.60
C VAL A 225 -19.92 11.83 -49.93
N MET A 226 -18.61 12.03 -50.04
CA MET A 226 -17.63 11.33 -49.24
C MET A 226 -17.68 12.01 -47.88
N PRO A 227 -17.98 11.27 -46.81
CA PRO A 227 -18.09 11.89 -45.49
C PRO A 227 -16.77 12.57 -45.14
N ASP A 228 -16.86 13.74 -44.51
CA ASP A 228 -15.72 14.58 -44.09
C ASP A 228 -14.85 13.95 -42.97
N LEU A 229 -14.85 12.62 -42.88
CA LEU A 229 -14.26 11.82 -41.82
C LEU A 229 -12.86 11.35 -42.18
N CYS A 230 -12.02 11.22 -41.16
CA CYS A 230 -10.70 10.64 -41.25
C CYS A 230 -10.76 9.21 -41.79
N VAL A 231 -10.01 8.91 -42.85
CA VAL A 231 -10.00 7.59 -43.52
C VAL A 231 -9.43 6.45 -42.65
N ILE A 232 -8.82 6.78 -41.51
CA ILE A 232 -8.20 5.82 -40.58
C ILE A 232 -9.15 5.46 -39.45
N CYS A 233 -9.60 6.44 -38.66
CA CYS A 233 -10.50 6.17 -37.55
C CYS A 233 -11.97 6.14 -37.96
N LEU A 234 -12.35 6.84 -39.03
CA LEU A 234 -13.73 7.06 -39.46
C LEU A 234 -14.63 7.61 -38.33
N GLU A 235 -14.03 8.27 -37.34
CA GLU A 235 -14.69 8.77 -36.12
C GLU A 235 -14.67 10.29 -36.01
N GLN A 236 -13.59 10.94 -36.47
CA GLN A 236 -13.39 12.39 -36.40
C GLN A 236 -13.25 12.96 -37.79
N GLU A 237 -13.64 14.22 -37.97
CA GLU A 237 -13.45 14.92 -39.22
C GLU A 237 -11.97 15.03 -39.59
N TYR A 238 -11.66 14.99 -40.88
CA TYR A 238 -10.30 15.24 -41.32
C TYR A 238 -9.93 16.70 -41.01
N ASN A 239 -8.76 16.90 -40.40
CA ASN A 239 -8.29 18.24 -40.02
C ASN A 239 -6.76 18.36 -40.04
N ALA A 240 -6.09 17.44 -40.74
CA ALA A 240 -4.65 17.38 -40.87
C ALA A 240 -4.25 17.25 -42.36
N VAL A 241 -3.45 18.22 -42.83
CA VAL A 241 -2.86 18.24 -44.18
C VAL A 241 -1.41 17.73 -44.11
N PHE A 242 -1.04 16.87 -45.05
CA PHE A 242 0.31 16.33 -45.15
C PHE A 242 1.20 17.12 -46.12
N PHE A 243 2.37 17.57 -45.67
CA PHE A 243 3.38 18.23 -46.52
C PHE A 243 4.49 17.23 -46.92
N PRO A 244 4.99 17.24 -48.17
CA PRO A 244 4.67 18.18 -49.27
C PRO A 244 3.53 17.71 -50.21
N CYS A 245 2.79 16.65 -49.90
CA CYS A 245 1.82 16.08 -50.84
C CYS A 245 0.44 16.74 -50.86
N GLY A 246 0.09 17.59 -49.89
CA GLY A 246 -1.14 18.37 -49.83
C GLY A 246 -2.42 17.58 -49.51
N HIS A 247 -2.33 16.27 -49.24
CA HIS A 247 -3.52 15.44 -49.02
C HIS A 247 -4.14 15.68 -47.64
N LEU A 248 -5.45 15.91 -47.63
CA LEU A 248 -6.27 16.10 -46.44
C LEU A 248 -7.25 14.92 -46.28
N CYS A 249 -6.86 13.92 -45.49
CA CYS A 249 -7.66 12.70 -45.33
C CYS A 249 -7.68 12.13 -43.91
N CYS A 250 -6.98 12.75 -42.95
CA CYS A 250 -6.84 12.25 -41.59
C CYS A 250 -7.18 13.30 -40.52
N CYS A 251 -7.59 12.85 -39.34
CA CYS A 251 -7.65 13.69 -38.16
C CYS A 251 -6.26 13.80 -37.51
N LEU A 252 -6.05 14.82 -36.67
CA LEU A 252 -4.76 15.12 -36.03
C LEU A 252 -4.24 13.97 -35.16
N ILE A 253 -5.13 13.19 -34.56
CA ILE A 253 -4.76 12.04 -33.72
C ILE A 253 -4.19 10.92 -34.58
N CYS A 254 -4.85 10.63 -35.70
CA CYS A 254 -4.41 9.56 -36.62
C CYS A 254 -3.17 9.97 -37.42
N SER A 255 -3.04 11.23 -37.80
CA SER A 255 -1.87 11.73 -38.55
C SER A 255 -0.57 11.61 -37.74
N SER A 256 -0.63 11.77 -36.42
CA SER A 256 0.55 11.67 -35.54
C SER A 256 1.26 10.31 -35.57
N ARG A 257 0.59 9.25 -36.06
CA ARG A 257 1.10 7.87 -36.09
C ARG A 257 1.55 7.43 -37.49
N LEU A 258 1.54 8.33 -38.46
CA LEU A 258 1.85 8.01 -39.86
C LEU A 258 3.18 8.61 -40.27
N THR A 259 3.97 7.81 -40.99
CA THR A 259 5.21 8.25 -41.64
C THR A 259 5.02 8.58 -43.11
N ASN A 260 4.00 7.98 -43.75
CA ASN A 260 3.68 8.13 -45.17
C ASN A 260 2.20 8.48 -45.36
N CYS A 261 1.90 9.27 -46.38
CA CYS A 261 0.53 9.63 -46.74
C CYS A 261 -0.28 8.39 -47.16
N PRO A 262 -1.47 8.13 -46.59
CA PRO A 262 -2.29 6.97 -46.95
C PRO A 262 -2.78 6.97 -48.41
N LEU A 263 -2.84 8.14 -49.05
CA LEU A 263 -3.34 8.28 -50.43
C LEU A 263 -2.23 8.12 -51.46
N CYS A 264 -1.15 8.90 -51.33
CA CYS A 264 -0.08 8.94 -52.34
C CYS A 264 1.22 8.24 -51.92
N ARG A 265 1.28 7.69 -50.70
CA ARG A 265 2.44 6.98 -50.12
C ARG A 265 3.72 7.81 -50.01
N ARG A 266 3.66 9.11 -50.29
CA ARG A 266 4.78 10.05 -50.10
C ARG A 266 5.08 10.21 -48.60
N ARG A 267 6.37 10.31 -48.26
CA ARG A 267 6.82 10.59 -46.90
C ARG A 267 6.25 11.92 -46.41
N ILE A 268 5.81 11.93 -45.15
CA ILE A 268 5.26 13.11 -44.49
C ILE A 268 6.41 13.82 -43.77
N ASP A 269 6.70 15.05 -44.19
CA ASP A 269 7.73 15.87 -43.53
C ASP A 269 7.12 16.79 -42.48
N GLN A 270 5.90 17.26 -42.71
CA GLN A 270 5.16 18.08 -41.76
C GLN A 270 3.65 17.80 -41.82
N VAL A 271 2.98 17.93 -40.68
CA VAL A 271 1.53 17.86 -40.57
C VAL A 271 0.99 19.21 -40.11
N VAL A 272 0.11 19.81 -40.90
CA VAL A 272 -0.50 21.11 -40.59
C VAL A 272 -1.97 20.91 -40.23
N ARG A 273 -2.42 21.49 -39.12
CA ARG A 273 -3.83 21.45 -38.71
C ARG A 273 -4.62 22.49 -39.50
N THR A 274 -5.73 22.09 -40.09
CA THR A 274 -6.68 22.99 -40.74
C THR A 274 -7.85 23.30 -39.82
N PHE A 275 -8.23 24.56 -39.75
CA PHE A 275 -9.45 25.02 -39.09
C PHE A 275 -10.43 25.41 -40.19
N ARG A 276 -11.56 24.70 -40.27
CA ARG A 276 -12.69 25.10 -41.10
C ARG A 276 -13.62 25.96 -40.23
N HIS A 277 -14.19 26.99 -40.85
CA HIS A 277 -15.02 28.00 -40.21
C HIS A 277 -16.50 27.68 -40.32
#